data_AF-A0A8C8CVT6-F1
#
_entry.id   AF-A0A8C8CVT6-F1
#
_cell.length_a   1.000
_cell.length_b   1.000
_cell.length_c   1.000
_cell.angle_alpha   90.00
_cell.angle_beta   90.00
_cell.angle_gamma   90.00
#
_symmetry.space_group_name_H-M   'P 1'
#
loop_
_entity.id
_entity.type
_entity.pdbx_description
1 polymer ?
#
loop_
_entity_poly.entity_id
_entity_poly.type
_entity_poly.pdbx_seq_one_letter_code
_entity_poly.pdbx_strand_id
1 'polypeptide(L)'
;MTFSLINLHTISHNNKAKRKQFFWKKPPRNILFSICIQREMKRRLQKKYFILILAYSVLLLLIPYMLDYRSKSGHIKHGKQQPRCPDLDVWNNGDKFSNTTGTVEETVVNRSQSKIHVYLHATWRTGSSFLGELFNQHPDVFYLYEPMWHIWQALYPGDAVSLQGAVRDMMKALLRCDFSVLKLYTGSQNITTSFIFGWRKNKVICSEPLCEAYKRNDVGLIQDDVCGKCPRKDIKELERECKKYRVVVIKGVRVLDLGVLVPLMRDPALNLQIIQLFRDPRAVHNSRLKSKQALVKESIQVLRSKKQTEKYKRLLVPNNRGNRAENYVSSAMELICDNWLNDMMLMMNAPPWVKRNYIKIRYEDLVLHPMEELRRLYSFSKLSSFPAMDKFVLNMTHGHGYSSDKPFVISSRDAKEAIFAWRERLNVEQISQVEDYCSEVMRQLGYQKNRPTVLPCSESLFVAPDHMTEQDLPC
;
A
#
# COMPACT_ATOMS: atom_id res chain seq x y z
N MET A 1 -32.56 -7.22 41.34
CA MET A 1 -33.07 -6.19 42.26
C MET A 1 -32.79 -4.85 41.60
N THR A 2 -33.71 -3.98 41.19
CA THR A 2 -35.17 -3.93 41.11
C THR A 2 -35.45 -2.67 40.28
N PHE A 3 -36.40 -2.78 39.36
CA PHE A 3 -36.95 -1.71 38.52
C PHE A 3 -37.88 -0.77 39.30
N SER A 4 -38.02 0.48 38.83
CA SER A 4 -39.30 1.23 38.67
C SER A 4 -38.98 2.65 38.15
N LEU A 5 -39.27 3.02 36.89
CA LEU A 5 -40.57 3.46 36.33
C LEU A 5 -41.29 4.52 37.17
N ILE A 6 -41.59 5.69 36.57
CA ILE A 6 -42.95 6.26 36.49
C ILE A 6 -42.99 7.54 35.62
N ASN A 7 -43.91 7.47 34.64
CA ASN A 7 -44.80 8.44 34.01
C ASN A 7 -44.30 9.72 33.29
N LEU A 8 -44.42 9.65 31.96
CA LEU A 8 -44.98 10.73 31.14
C LEU A 8 -46.49 10.90 31.42
N HIS A 9 -46.94 12.14 31.58
CA HIS A 9 -48.31 12.53 31.26
C HIS A 9 -48.30 13.84 30.48
N THR A 10 -48.89 13.77 29.29
CA THR A 10 -49.37 14.85 28.41
C THR A 10 -50.26 15.85 29.14
N ILE A 11 -50.20 17.15 28.79
CA ILE A 11 -51.37 18.06 28.68
C ILE A 11 -51.03 19.28 27.80
N SER A 12 -51.75 19.35 26.68
CA SER A 12 -52.47 20.48 26.08
C SER A 12 -51.84 21.89 26.00
N HIS A 13 -51.59 22.31 24.76
CA HIS A 13 -51.46 23.70 24.34
C HIS A 13 -52.84 24.22 23.90
N ASN A 14 -53.48 25.11 24.67
CA ASN A 14 -54.28 26.20 24.10
C ASN A 14 -54.73 27.24 25.15
N ASN A 15 -54.46 28.51 24.85
CA ASN A 15 -55.31 29.70 24.98
C ASN A 15 -54.65 30.96 25.57
N LYS A 16 -54.48 31.92 24.65
CA LYS A 16 -54.77 33.36 24.71
C LYS A 16 -54.89 34.08 26.06
N ALA A 17 -54.16 35.20 26.07
CA ALA A 17 -54.51 36.54 26.55
C ALA A 17 -54.34 36.86 28.04
N LYS A 18 -53.48 37.85 28.33
CA LYS A 18 -53.88 39.23 28.67
C LYS A 18 -52.67 40.06 29.12
N ARG A 19 -52.52 41.24 28.52
CA ARG A 19 -51.71 42.34 29.05
C ARG A 19 -52.21 42.70 30.45
N LYS A 20 -51.30 42.74 31.43
CA LYS A 20 -51.41 43.61 32.60
C LYS A 20 -50.15 44.47 32.67
N GLN A 21 -50.39 45.77 32.59
CA GLN A 21 -49.41 46.84 32.68
C GLN A 21 -49.11 47.04 34.17
N PHE A 22 -47.87 46.78 34.58
CA PHE A 22 -47.35 47.17 35.90
C PHE A 22 -46.33 48.29 35.68
N PHE A 23 -46.68 49.48 36.16
CA PHE A 23 -45.74 50.59 36.36
C PHE A 23 -45.03 50.43 37.72
N TRP A 24 -43.97 51.25 37.93
CA TRP A 24 -43.05 51.36 39.09
C TRP A 24 -41.82 50.45 38.99
N LYS A 25 -40.54 50.89 39.07
CA LYS A 25 -39.86 52.16 39.40
C LYS A 25 -38.52 52.17 38.65
N LYS A 26 -38.04 53.34 38.19
CA LYS A 26 -36.64 53.49 37.74
C LYS A 26 -35.69 53.24 38.92
N PRO A 27 -34.64 52.40 38.78
CA PRO A 27 -33.63 52.24 39.82
C PRO A 27 -32.72 53.48 39.91
N PRO A 28 -32.14 53.76 41.09
CA PRO A 28 -31.32 54.96 41.31
C PRO A 28 -30.00 54.93 40.53
N ARG A 29 -29.53 56.10 40.09
CA ARG A 29 -28.31 56.32 39.27
C ARG A 29 -27.02 55.72 39.84
N ASN A 30 -26.98 55.36 41.12
CA ASN A 30 -25.76 54.86 41.80
C ASN A 30 -25.48 53.36 41.57
N ILE A 31 -26.44 52.55 41.16
CA ILE A 31 -26.22 51.10 40.90
C ILE A 31 -25.62 50.87 39.50
N LEU A 32 -26.01 51.67 38.51
CA LEU A 32 -25.47 51.61 37.14
C LEU A 32 -24.00 52.04 37.07
N PHE A 33 -23.57 52.99 37.92
CA PHE A 33 -22.17 53.45 37.97
C PHE A 33 -21.23 52.37 38.54
N SER A 34 -21.65 51.66 39.58
CA SER A 34 -20.86 50.59 40.21
C SER A 34 -20.69 49.36 39.30
N ILE A 35 -21.74 48.99 38.54
CA ILE A 35 -21.69 47.90 37.57
C ILE A 35 -20.81 48.26 36.36
N CYS A 36 -20.81 49.53 35.92
CA CYS A 36 -19.97 49.98 34.81
C CYS A 36 -18.47 49.95 35.17
N ILE A 37 -18.10 50.43 36.37
CA ILE A 37 -16.70 50.40 36.85
C ILE A 37 -16.17 48.97 37.05
N GLN A 38 -17.00 48.06 37.59
CA GLN A 38 -16.66 46.64 37.73
C GLN A 38 -16.42 45.95 36.36
N ARG A 39 -17.18 46.32 35.32
CA ARG A 39 -17.04 45.78 33.96
C ARG A 39 -15.79 46.33 33.26
N GLU A 40 -15.44 47.59 33.49
CA GLU A 40 -14.24 48.25 32.95
C GLU A 40 -12.95 47.65 33.54
N MET A 41 -12.92 47.40 34.86
CA MET A 41 -11.77 46.79 35.56
C MET A 41 -11.53 45.34 35.11
N LYS A 42 -12.59 44.54 34.93
CA LYS A 42 -12.49 43.15 34.45
C LYS A 42 -11.97 43.06 33.01
N ARG A 43 -12.36 44.02 32.14
CA ARG A 43 -11.83 44.16 30.77
C ARG A 43 -10.36 44.57 30.75
N ARG A 44 -9.93 45.48 31.63
CA ARG A 44 -8.52 45.89 31.76
C ARG A 44 -7.64 44.74 32.28
N LEU A 45 -8.15 43.94 33.21
CA LEU A 45 -7.45 42.77 33.73
C LEU A 45 -7.32 41.66 32.66
N GLN A 46 -8.38 41.36 31.91
CA GLN A 46 -8.35 40.42 30.79
C GLN A 46 -7.39 40.85 29.68
N LYS A 47 -7.31 42.15 29.35
CA LYS A 47 -6.32 42.67 28.39
C LYS A 47 -4.88 42.47 28.88
N LYS A 48 -4.61 42.68 30.18
CA LYS A 48 -3.28 42.43 30.75
C LYS A 48 -2.90 40.94 30.68
N TYR A 49 -3.81 40.03 31.02
CA TYR A 49 -3.57 38.59 30.89
C TYR A 49 -3.40 38.14 29.43
N PHE A 50 -4.16 38.71 28.50
CA PHE A 50 -4.03 38.41 27.07
C PHE A 50 -2.68 38.88 26.51
N ILE A 51 -2.21 40.06 26.91
CA ILE A 51 -0.87 40.57 26.55
C ILE A 51 0.22 39.68 27.16
N LEU A 52 0.03 39.21 28.40
CA LEU A 52 1.00 38.33 29.06
C LEU A 52 1.08 36.94 28.40
N ILE A 53 -0.06 36.38 27.96
CA ILE A 53 -0.12 35.14 27.18
C ILE A 53 0.53 35.32 25.81
N LEU A 54 0.28 36.44 25.12
CA LEU A 54 0.94 36.75 23.85
C LEU A 54 2.46 36.90 24.01
N ALA A 55 2.91 37.62 25.04
CA ALA A 55 4.33 37.77 25.34
C ALA A 55 4.99 36.42 25.66
N TYR A 56 4.32 35.57 26.46
CA TYR A 56 4.81 34.24 26.79
C TYR A 56 4.83 33.30 25.56
N SER A 57 3.85 33.42 24.67
CA SER A 57 3.78 32.65 23.42
C SER A 57 4.89 33.06 22.45
N VAL A 58 5.19 34.35 22.34
CA VAL A 58 6.30 34.87 21.53
C VAL A 58 7.64 34.45 22.12
N LEU A 59 7.79 34.47 23.45
CA LEU A 59 9.00 34.01 24.13
C LEU A 59 9.25 32.51 23.91
N LEU A 60 8.21 31.67 24.01
CA LEU A 60 8.30 30.23 23.71
C LEU A 60 8.65 29.93 22.25
N LEU A 61 8.31 30.81 21.32
CA LEU A 61 8.69 30.69 19.91
C LEU A 61 10.13 31.19 19.63
N LEU A 62 10.63 32.13 20.44
CA LEU A 62 12.00 32.66 20.32
C LEU A 62 13.06 31.75 20.96
N ILE A 63 12.72 30.97 21.99
CA ILE A 63 13.68 30.06 22.66
C ILE A 63 14.23 28.98 21.69
N PRO A 64 13.42 28.28 20.88
CA PRO A 64 13.94 27.38 19.85
C PRO A 64 14.74 28.11 18.77
N TYR A 65 14.33 29.34 18.41
CA TYR A 65 15.00 30.13 17.38
C TYR A 65 16.42 30.56 17.79
N MET A 66 16.61 30.96 19.05
CA MET A 66 17.91 31.34 19.59
C MET A 66 18.82 30.14 19.87
N LEU A 67 18.25 28.98 20.22
CA LEU A 67 19.00 27.73 20.37
C LEU A 67 19.49 27.19 19.01
N ASP A 68 18.71 27.34 17.94
CA ASP A 68 19.11 26.94 16.58
C ASP A 68 20.12 27.91 15.95
N TYR A 69 20.06 29.22 16.29
CA TYR A 69 21.03 30.21 15.82
C TYR A 69 22.43 29.98 16.41
N ARG A 70 22.52 29.51 17.67
CA ARG A 70 23.80 29.22 18.32
C ARG A 70 24.48 27.94 17.79
N SER A 71 23.71 27.03 17.16
CA SER A 71 24.25 25.81 16.54
C SER A 71 24.79 26.02 15.12
N LYS A 72 24.55 27.19 14.49
CA LYS A 72 24.89 27.45 13.07
C LYS A 72 26.17 28.26 12.84
N SER A 73 26.93 28.60 13.88
CA SER A 73 28.25 29.22 13.70
C SER A 73 29.34 28.14 13.74
N GLY A 74 29.52 27.43 12.62
CA GLY A 74 30.52 26.37 12.47
C GLY A 74 30.62 25.84 11.05
N HIS A 75 31.42 26.53 10.22
CA HIS A 75 31.97 26.12 8.93
C HIS A 75 31.03 25.75 7.76
N ILE A 76 30.84 26.71 6.85
CA ILE A 76 30.47 26.49 5.44
C ILE A 76 31.76 26.49 4.61
N LYS A 77 32.09 25.37 3.96
CA LYS A 77 32.91 25.34 2.74
C LYS A 77 32.03 24.84 1.60
N HIS A 78 31.82 25.71 0.60
CA HIS A 78 31.08 25.40 -0.62
C HIS A 78 31.91 24.49 -1.54
N GLY A 79 31.35 23.34 -1.90
CA GLY A 79 31.77 22.51 -3.02
C GLY A 79 30.55 21.84 -3.62
N LYS A 80 30.21 22.17 -4.87
CA LYS A 80 29.15 21.50 -5.65
C LYS A 80 29.54 20.02 -5.82
N GLN A 81 28.85 19.11 -5.13
CA GLN A 81 28.93 17.68 -5.41
C GLN A 81 27.67 17.24 -6.16
N GLN A 82 27.88 16.64 -7.33
CA GLN A 82 26.91 15.81 -8.05
C GLN A 82 26.31 14.75 -7.11
N PRO A 83 25.07 14.29 -7.37
CA PRO A 83 24.45 13.25 -6.56
C PRO A 83 25.28 11.96 -6.67
N ARG A 84 25.97 11.62 -5.58
CA ARG A 84 26.61 10.31 -5.37
C ARG A 84 25.52 9.24 -5.42
N CYS A 85 25.74 8.20 -6.23
CA CYS A 85 24.98 6.96 -6.15
C CYS A 85 24.99 6.45 -4.70
N PRO A 86 23.90 5.83 -4.21
CA PRO A 86 23.91 5.18 -2.90
C PRO A 86 24.98 4.08 -2.88
N ASP A 87 25.85 4.10 -1.87
CA ASP A 87 26.91 3.11 -1.68
C ASP A 87 26.32 1.69 -1.65
N LEU A 88 26.73 0.87 -2.61
CA LEU A 88 26.33 -0.54 -2.80
C LEU A 88 27.06 -1.47 -1.81
N ASP A 89 27.17 -1.09 -0.54
CA ASP A 89 27.82 -1.90 0.51
C ASP A 89 26.92 -3.04 1.06
N VAL A 90 25.73 -3.25 0.48
CA VAL A 90 24.84 -4.38 0.84
C VAL A 90 25.54 -5.73 0.63
N TRP A 91 26.49 -5.80 -0.30
CA TRP A 91 27.18 -7.04 -0.67
C TRP A 91 28.47 -7.31 0.13
N ASN A 92 29.10 -6.28 0.73
CA ASN A 92 30.51 -6.34 1.15
C ASN A 92 30.79 -6.75 2.61
N ASN A 93 29.77 -6.93 3.44
CA ASN A 93 29.98 -7.45 4.80
C ASN A 93 29.96 -8.98 4.79
N GLY A 94 31.09 -9.62 4.47
CA GLY A 94 31.15 -11.08 4.39
C GLY A 94 32.49 -11.81 4.32
N ASP A 95 33.66 -11.18 4.14
CA ASP A 95 34.94 -11.90 4.02
C ASP A 95 35.98 -11.44 5.04
N LYS A 96 35.71 -11.67 6.32
CA LYS A 96 36.75 -11.76 7.37
C LYS A 96 36.32 -12.80 8.40
N PHE A 97 36.45 -14.07 8.03
CA PHE A 97 36.60 -15.13 9.02
C PHE A 97 37.98 -15.76 8.83
N SER A 98 38.74 -15.69 9.92
CA SER A 98 40.13 -16.15 10.05
C SER A 98 40.28 -17.61 9.65
N ASN A 99 41.37 -17.91 8.94
CA ASN A 99 41.87 -19.26 8.75
C ASN A 99 42.19 -19.87 10.12
N THR A 100 41.35 -20.79 10.57
CA THR A 100 41.72 -21.80 11.56
C THR A 100 41.34 -23.15 10.98
N THR A 101 42.37 -23.92 10.63
CA THR A 101 42.28 -25.32 10.24
C THR A 101 41.66 -26.12 11.38
N GLY A 102 40.38 -26.46 11.23
CA GLY A 102 39.68 -27.43 12.06
C GLY A 102 38.91 -28.36 11.13
N THR A 103 39.33 -29.62 11.08
CA THR A 103 38.60 -30.72 10.46
C THR A 103 37.22 -30.83 11.09
N VAL A 104 36.17 -30.48 10.34
CA VAL A 104 34.78 -30.75 10.72
C VAL A 104 34.26 -31.81 9.77
N GLU A 105 33.96 -32.97 10.35
CA GLU A 105 33.33 -34.12 9.73
C GLU A 105 32.11 -33.70 8.90
N GLU A 106 32.10 -34.15 7.65
CA GLU A 106 30.96 -34.10 6.75
C GLU A 106 29.85 -35.00 7.31
N THR A 107 29.05 -34.46 8.23
CA THR A 107 27.79 -35.08 8.61
C THR A 107 26.87 -35.00 7.40
N VAL A 108 26.73 -36.14 6.71
CA VAL A 108 25.73 -36.37 5.68
C VAL A 108 24.35 -36.27 6.33
N VAL A 109 23.86 -35.04 6.48
CA VAL A 109 22.47 -34.78 6.82
C VAL A 109 21.66 -35.24 5.62
N ASN A 110 20.94 -36.35 5.79
CA ASN A 110 19.89 -36.80 4.89
C ASN A 110 19.01 -35.58 4.53
N ARG A 111 19.20 -35.00 3.34
CA ARG A 111 18.38 -33.90 2.83
C ARG A 111 16.98 -34.43 2.55
N SER A 112 16.17 -34.55 3.59
CA SER A 112 14.73 -34.33 3.44
C SER A 112 14.58 -33.04 2.63
N GLN A 113 13.86 -33.09 1.50
CA GLN A 113 13.84 -31.99 0.54
C GLN A 113 13.54 -30.66 1.26
N SER A 114 14.48 -29.71 1.21
CA SER A 114 14.36 -28.45 1.94
C SER A 114 13.11 -27.68 1.50
N LYS A 115 12.37 -27.12 2.46
CA LYS A 115 11.20 -26.26 2.20
C LYS A 115 11.57 -25.12 1.27
N ILE A 116 10.69 -24.78 0.35
CA ILE A 116 10.83 -23.66 -0.59
C ILE A 116 9.99 -22.50 -0.07
N HIS A 117 10.59 -21.33 0.00
CA HIS A 117 9.94 -20.13 0.49
C HIS A 117 9.85 -19.15 -0.66
N VAL A 118 8.65 -18.67 -0.98
CA VAL A 118 8.44 -17.73 -2.07
C VAL A 118 7.85 -16.45 -1.51
N TYR A 119 8.46 -15.32 -1.83
CA TYR A 119 7.88 -14.01 -1.57
C TYR A 119 7.43 -13.37 -2.89
N LEU A 120 6.13 -13.09 -2.99
CA LEU A 120 5.58 -12.31 -4.11
C LEU A 120 5.73 -10.83 -3.77
N HIS A 121 6.80 -10.22 -4.30
CA HIS A 121 7.12 -8.82 -4.11
C HIS A 121 6.35 -7.98 -5.12
N ALA A 122 5.50 -7.09 -4.62
CA ALA A 122 4.63 -6.26 -5.45
C ALA A 122 4.34 -4.94 -4.74
N THR A 123 3.63 -4.04 -5.43
CA THR A 123 3.03 -2.86 -4.82
C THR A 123 1.51 -2.91 -5.00
N TRP A 124 0.77 -2.06 -4.29
CA TRP A 124 -0.70 -2.04 -4.40
C TRP A 124 -1.14 -1.77 -5.85
N ARG A 125 -2.09 -2.58 -6.32
CA ARG A 125 -2.77 -2.47 -7.63
C ARG A 125 -1.96 -2.90 -8.86
N THR A 126 -0.84 -3.58 -8.69
CA THR A 126 -0.08 -4.21 -9.80
C THR A 126 -0.72 -5.46 -10.39
N GLY A 127 -1.77 -6.00 -9.77
CA GLY A 127 -2.33 -7.31 -10.15
C GLY A 127 -1.81 -8.49 -9.33
N SER A 128 -1.06 -8.21 -8.26
CA SER A 128 -0.50 -9.23 -7.35
C SER A 128 -1.54 -10.10 -6.65
N SER A 129 -2.79 -9.68 -6.57
CA SER A 129 -3.88 -10.53 -6.07
C SER A 129 -4.21 -11.68 -7.03
N PHE A 130 -4.14 -11.46 -8.35
CA PHE A 130 -4.30 -12.54 -9.33
C PHE A 130 -3.09 -13.48 -9.30
N LEU A 131 -1.87 -12.94 -9.33
CA LEU A 131 -0.64 -13.74 -9.21
C LEU A 131 -0.64 -14.59 -7.94
N GLY A 132 -1.01 -14.00 -6.80
CA GLY A 132 -1.11 -14.73 -5.52
C GLY A 132 -2.20 -15.80 -5.52
N GLU A 133 -3.31 -15.58 -6.24
CA GLU A 133 -4.37 -16.59 -6.37
C GLU A 133 -3.88 -17.85 -7.10
N LEU A 134 -2.98 -17.71 -8.08
CA LEU A 134 -2.36 -18.87 -8.76
C LEU A 134 -1.61 -19.77 -7.77
N PHE A 135 -1.01 -19.20 -6.73
CA PHE A 135 -0.36 -19.98 -5.66
C PHE A 135 -1.35 -20.47 -4.61
N ASN A 136 -2.36 -19.67 -4.25
CA ASN A 136 -3.42 -20.04 -3.30
C ASN A 136 -4.17 -21.30 -3.74
N GLN A 137 -4.33 -21.52 -5.04
CA GLN A 137 -5.05 -22.66 -5.61
C GLN A 137 -4.21 -23.93 -5.77
N HIS A 138 -2.89 -23.88 -5.53
CA HIS A 138 -2.03 -25.04 -5.69
C HIS A 138 -2.07 -25.92 -4.41
N PRO A 139 -2.36 -27.22 -4.51
CA PRO A 139 -2.52 -28.08 -3.33
C PRO A 139 -1.25 -28.17 -2.48
N ASP A 140 -0.06 -28.12 -3.06
CA ASP A 140 1.22 -28.19 -2.30
C ASP A 140 1.73 -26.86 -1.73
N VAL A 141 0.93 -25.80 -1.80
CA VAL A 141 1.32 -24.46 -1.35
C VAL A 141 0.57 -24.05 -0.08
N PHE A 142 1.33 -23.62 0.92
CA PHE A 142 0.79 -22.84 2.04
C PHE A 142 0.87 -21.36 1.70
N TYR A 143 -0.28 -20.71 1.51
CA TYR A 143 -0.35 -19.32 1.04
C TYR A 143 -0.76 -18.35 2.15
N LEU A 144 -0.11 -17.19 2.23
CA LEU A 144 -0.50 -16.06 3.09
C LEU A 144 -0.71 -14.78 2.27
N TYR A 145 -1.87 -14.16 2.47
CA TYR A 145 -2.24 -12.91 1.81
C TYR A 145 -1.87 -11.70 2.66
N GLU A 146 -0.81 -10.97 2.28
CA GLU A 146 -0.39 -9.69 2.88
C GLU A 146 -0.33 -9.62 4.42
N PRO A 147 0.36 -10.54 5.12
CA PRO A 147 0.35 -10.59 6.59
C PRO A 147 0.92 -9.32 7.25
N MET A 148 1.82 -8.59 6.59
CA MET A 148 2.35 -7.32 7.08
C MET A 148 1.31 -6.19 7.16
N TRP A 149 0.08 -6.42 6.71
CA TRP A 149 -1.05 -5.53 6.96
C TRP A 149 -1.19 -5.22 8.46
N HIS A 150 -1.01 -6.20 9.35
CA HIS A 150 -1.11 -6.01 10.80
C HIS A 150 -0.15 -4.95 11.34
N ILE A 151 1.11 -4.98 10.89
CA ILE A 151 2.13 -3.99 11.26
C ILE A 151 1.70 -2.58 10.83
N TRP A 152 1.28 -2.44 9.57
CA TRP A 152 0.89 -1.16 8.99
C TRP A 152 -0.40 -0.57 9.57
N GLN A 153 -1.28 -1.41 10.13
CA GLN A 153 -2.45 -0.93 10.85
C GLN A 153 -2.13 -0.55 12.29
N ALA A 154 -1.39 -1.40 13.00
CA ALA A 154 -1.07 -1.21 14.41
C ALA A 154 -0.12 -0.02 14.65
N LEU A 155 0.84 0.20 13.74
CA LEU A 155 1.87 1.24 13.89
C LEU A 155 1.57 2.51 13.08
N TYR A 156 0.34 2.71 12.61
CA TYR A 156 -0.04 3.95 11.93
C TYR A 156 -0.03 5.16 12.89
N PRO A 157 0.44 6.36 12.49
CA PRO A 157 0.95 6.76 11.17
C PRO A 157 2.49 6.72 11.05
N GLY A 158 3.11 5.60 11.40
CA GLY A 158 4.52 5.33 11.12
C GLY A 158 4.84 5.52 9.65
N ASP A 159 6.06 5.96 9.34
CA ASP A 159 6.50 6.05 7.95
C ASP A 159 6.89 4.65 7.44
N ALA A 160 6.67 4.40 6.16
CA ALA A 160 6.82 3.06 5.59
C ALA A 160 8.26 2.50 5.65
N VAL A 161 9.28 3.35 5.68
CA VAL A 161 10.70 2.96 5.77
C VAL A 161 11.06 2.51 7.18
N SER A 162 10.62 3.22 8.23
CA SER A 162 10.87 2.79 9.61
C SER A 162 10.23 1.45 9.97
N LEU A 163 9.14 1.07 9.28
CA LEU A 163 8.48 -0.23 9.48
C LEU A 163 9.24 -1.43 8.87
N GLN A 164 10.24 -1.20 8.00
CA GLN A 164 10.86 -2.30 7.23
C GLN A 164 11.61 -3.32 8.11
N GLY A 165 12.16 -2.90 9.25
CA GLY A 165 12.79 -3.83 10.21
C GLY A 165 11.79 -4.83 10.78
N ALA A 166 10.65 -4.33 11.29
CA ALA A 166 9.56 -5.17 11.80
C ALA A 166 8.96 -6.07 10.71
N VAL A 167 8.84 -5.56 9.48
CA VAL A 167 8.38 -6.33 8.32
C VAL A 167 9.31 -7.51 8.03
N ARG A 168 10.62 -7.29 8.03
CA ARG A 168 11.62 -8.35 7.81
C ARG A 168 11.54 -9.41 8.90
N ASP A 169 11.42 -9.01 10.16
CA ASP A 169 11.40 -9.95 11.29
C ASP A 169 10.11 -10.77 11.31
N MET A 170 8.96 -10.16 11.01
CA MET A 170 7.70 -10.89 10.79
C MET A 170 7.79 -11.85 9.60
N MET A 171 8.36 -11.40 8.48
CA MET A 171 8.57 -12.27 7.30
C MET A 171 9.39 -13.50 7.67
N LYS A 172 10.50 -13.30 8.39
CA LYS A 172 11.40 -14.35 8.84
C LYS A 172 10.69 -15.42 9.68
N ALA A 173 9.81 -14.99 10.59
CA ALA A 173 9.03 -15.88 11.46
C ALA A 173 7.95 -16.63 10.67
N LEU A 174 7.14 -15.92 9.86
CA LEU A 174 6.04 -16.52 9.11
C LEU A 174 6.53 -17.53 8.05
N LEU A 175 7.67 -17.27 7.41
CA LEU A 175 8.29 -18.24 6.48
C LEU A 175 8.67 -19.55 7.18
N ARG A 176 8.97 -19.51 8.49
CA ARG A 176 9.24 -20.70 9.31
C ARG A 176 7.98 -21.31 9.94
N CYS A 177 6.80 -20.85 9.54
CA CYS A 177 5.53 -21.21 10.15
C CYS A 177 5.44 -20.86 11.65
N ASP A 178 6.10 -19.78 12.08
CA ASP A 178 5.93 -19.21 13.43
C ASP A 178 4.97 -18.02 13.35
N PHE A 179 3.73 -18.23 13.81
CA PHE A 179 2.68 -17.23 13.79
C PHE A 179 2.56 -16.50 15.14
N SER A 180 3.37 -16.86 16.13
CA SER A 180 3.42 -16.18 17.41
C SER A 180 3.81 -14.70 17.26
N VAL A 181 4.58 -14.36 16.22
CA VAL A 181 4.96 -12.97 15.88
C VAL A 181 3.75 -12.05 15.66
N LEU A 182 2.60 -12.60 15.22
CA LEU A 182 1.37 -11.83 15.05
C LEU A 182 0.82 -11.33 16.41
N LYS A 183 1.21 -11.97 17.52
CA LYS A 183 0.83 -11.56 18.89
C LYS A 183 1.32 -10.17 19.26
N LEU A 184 2.37 -9.68 18.60
CA LEU A 184 2.89 -8.33 18.82
C LEU A 184 1.98 -7.23 18.28
N TYR A 185 1.05 -7.57 17.37
CA TYR A 185 0.20 -6.61 16.66
C TYR A 185 -1.30 -6.86 16.90
N THR A 186 -1.62 -7.73 17.83
CA THR A 186 -2.97 -7.94 18.35
C THR A 186 -3.13 -7.17 19.66
N GLY A 187 -4.30 -6.58 19.87
CA GLY A 187 -4.68 -6.03 21.17
C GLY A 187 -5.13 -7.09 22.19
N SER A 188 -5.22 -8.36 21.80
CA SER A 188 -5.71 -9.48 22.62
C SER A 188 -4.74 -10.66 22.64
N GLN A 189 -4.77 -11.48 23.71
CA GLN A 189 -3.81 -12.58 23.88
C GLN A 189 -4.09 -13.82 22.99
N ASN A 190 -5.32 -13.99 22.49
CA ASN A 190 -5.73 -15.18 21.75
C ASN A 190 -6.01 -14.87 20.27
N ILE A 191 -5.13 -15.35 19.40
CA ILE A 191 -5.24 -15.23 17.94
C ILE A 191 -5.84 -16.51 17.38
N THR A 192 -6.81 -16.38 16.48
CA THR A 192 -7.38 -17.49 15.71
C THR A 192 -7.09 -17.33 14.23
N THR A 193 -7.40 -18.34 13.41
CA THR A 193 -7.32 -18.26 11.94
C THR A 193 -8.03 -17.03 11.35
N SER A 194 -9.07 -16.53 12.01
CA SER A 194 -9.81 -15.33 11.56
C SER A 194 -9.04 -14.01 11.70
N PHE A 195 -7.93 -13.99 12.44
CA PHE A 195 -7.04 -12.83 12.50
C PHE A 195 -6.16 -12.73 11.26
N ILE A 196 -5.89 -13.84 10.56
CA ILE A 196 -5.08 -13.82 9.35
C ILE A 196 -5.75 -12.94 8.30
N PHE A 197 -5.02 -11.93 7.83
CA PHE A 197 -5.54 -11.05 6.80
C PHE A 197 -5.89 -11.86 5.54
N GLY A 198 -7.13 -11.68 5.05
CA GLY A 198 -7.64 -12.44 3.91
C GLY A 198 -8.06 -13.89 4.22
N TRP A 199 -8.21 -14.30 5.48
CA TRP A 199 -8.53 -15.69 5.86
C TRP A 199 -9.74 -16.28 5.13
N ARG A 200 -10.77 -15.48 4.84
CA ARG A 200 -12.01 -15.91 4.17
C ARG A 200 -11.81 -16.34 2.71
N LYS A 201 -10.64 -16.05 2.13
CA LYS A 201 -10.25 -16.44 0.78
C LYS A 201 -9.02 -17.32 0.76
N ASN A 202 -8.53 -17.73 1.93
CA ASN A 202 -7.33 -18.53 2.06
C ASN A 202 -7.68 -20.01 1.87
N LYS A 203 -7.17 -20.63 0.81
CA LYS A 203 -7.51 -22.02 0.47
C LYS A 203 -7.21 -23.00 1.61
N VAL A 204 -6.09 -22.83 2.30
CA VAL A 204 -5.68 -23.71 3.41
C VAL A 204 -6.61 -23.58 4.61
N ILE A 205 -6.98 -22.36 5.00
CA ILE A 205 -7.89 -22.12 6.13
C ILE A 205 -9.31 -22.63 5.80
N CYS A 206 -9.74 -22.47 4.55
CA CYS A 206 -11.07 -22.82 4.09
C CYS A 206 -11.22 -24.31 3.69
N SER A 207 -10.14 -25.11 3.75
CA SER A 207 -10.16 -26.53 3.37
C SER A 207 -9.84 -27.47 4.53
N GLU A 208 -10.12 -28.75 4.34
CA GLU A 208 -9.79 -29.79 5.33
C GLU A 208 -8.28 -29.82 5.62
N PRO A 209 -7.86 -30.03 6.90
CA PRO A 209 -8.69 -30.37 8.06
C PRO A 209 -9.20 -29.17 8.88
N LEU A 210 -8.89 -27.93 8.46
CA LEU A 210 -9.27 -26.74 9.23
C LEU A 210 -10.74 -26.37 9.03
N CYS A 211 -11.28 -26.61 7.84
CA CYS A 211 -12.68 -26.41 7.51
C CYS A 211 -13.16 -27.37 6.41
N GLU A 212 -14.37 -27.93 6.55
CA GLU A 212 -14.96 -28.88 5.58
C GLU A 212 -15.58 -28.20 4.35
N ALA A 213 -15.46 -26.88 4.21
CA ALA A 213 -16.10 -26.13 3.13
C ALA A 213 -15.52 -26.44 1.73
N TYR A 214 -14.25 -26.81 1.67
CA TYR A 214 -13.54 -27.09 0.42
C TYR A 214 -12.54 -28.23 0.62
N LYS A 215 -12.15 -28.89 -0.48
CA LYS A 215 -11.02 -29.81 -0.47
C LYS A 215 -9.75 -29.12 -0.92
N ARG A 216 -8.62 -29.61 -0.42
CA ARG A 216 -7.27 -29.11 -0.74
C ARG A 216 -6.96 -29.17 -2.24
N ASN A 217 -7.40 -30.23 -2.92
CA ASN A 217 -7.10 -30.47 -4.34
C ASN A 217 -8.08 -29.79 -5.31
N ASP A 218 -9.19 -29.24 -4.81
CA ASP A 218 -10.17 -28.57 -5.66
C ASP A 218 -9.60 -27.21 -6.11
N VAL A 219 -9.60 -26.97 -7.41
CA VAL A 219 -9.19 -25.68 -7.97
C VAL A 219 -10.42 -24.81 -8.22
N GLY A 220 -10.44 -23.62 -7.62
CA GLY A 220 -11.50 -22.64 -7.81
C GLY A 220 -11.48 -21.52 -6.77
N LEU A 221 -12.01 -20.35 -7.15
CA LEU A 221 -12.09 -19.22 -6.24
C LEU A 221 -12.87 -19.57 -4.97
N ILE A 222 -12.28 -19.23 -3.82
CA ILE A 222 -12.94 -19.40 -2.53
C ILE A 222 -13.98 -18.30 -2.33
N GLN A 223 -15.21 -18.72 -2.07
CA GLN A 223 -16.33 -17.84 -1.79
C GLN A 223 -16.33 -17.41 -0.32
N ASP A 224 -16.40 -16.10 -0.09
CA ASP A 224 -16.27 -15.46 1.23
C ASP A 224 -17.41 -15.87 2.18
N ASP A 225 -18.63 -15.96 1.67
CA ASP A 225 -19.83 -16.35 2.41
C ASP A 225 -19.82 -17.83 2.82
N VAL A 226 -19.23 -18.70 2.01
CA VAL A 226 -19.04 -20.12 2.31
C VAL A 226 -17.95 -20.29 3.37
N CYS A 227 -16.74 -19.79 3.11
CA CYS A 227 -15.64 -19.92 4.07
C CYS A 227 -15.88 -19.09 5.35
N GLY A 228 -16.67 -18.03 5.28
CA GLY A 228 -17.08 -17.22 6.41
C GLY A 228 -17.83 -17.97 7.51
N LYS A 229 -18.39 -19.15 7.18
CA LYS A 229 -19.08 -20.06 8.12
C LYS A 229 -18.14 -21.07 8.78
N CYS A 230 -16.88 -21.14 8.35
CA CYS A 230 -15.88 -22.03 8.93
C CYS A 230 -15.63 -21.71 10.42
N PRO A 231 -15.38 -22.73 11.26
CA PRO A 231 -15.02 -22.52 12.65
C PRO A 231 -13.69 -21.77 12.76
N ARG A 232 -13.60 -20.84 13.73
CA ARG A 232 -12.34 -20.17 14.07
C ARG A 232 -11.45 -21.17 14.82
N LYS A 233 -10.31 -21.52 14.22
CA LYS A 233 -9.35 -22.47 14.79
C LYS A 233 -8.23 -21.73 15.52
N ASP A 234 -7.60 -22.39 16.49
CA ASP A 234 -6.43 -21.82 17.18
C ASP A 234 -5.30 -21.61 16.16
N ILE A 235 -4.54 -20.52 16.29
CA ILE A 235 -3.43 -20.24 15.37
C ILE A 235 -2.38 -21.37 15.35
N LYS A 236 -2.22 -22.11 16.45
CA LYS A 236 -1.34 -23.29 16.55
C LYS A 236 -1.79 -24.45 15.66
N GLU A 237 -3.09 -24.56 15.36
CA GLU A 237 -3.57 -25.52 14.36
C GLU A 237 -3.06 -25.14 12.97
N LEU A 238 -3.14 -23.85 12.61
CA LEU A 238 -2.61 -23.34 11.35
C LEU A 238 -1.08 -23.48 11.25
N GLU A 239 -0.34 -23.26 12.34
CA GLU A 239 1.10 -23.51 12.41
C GLU A 239 1.46 -24.97 12.11
N ARG A 240 0.72 -25.91 12.71
CA ARG A 240 0.89 -27.35 12.46
C ARG A 240 0.59 -27.71 11.02
N GLU A 241 -0.47 -27.14 10.44
CA GLU A 241 -0.77 -27.33 9.02
C GLU A 241 0.33 -26.75 8.12
N CYS A 242 0.79 -25.52 8.35
CA CYS A 242 1.87 -24.88 7.58
C CYS A 242 3.15 -25.74 7.53
N LYS A 243 3.50 -26.39 8.65
CA LYS A 243 4.68 -27.27 8.72
C LYS A 243 4.60 -28.48 7.79
N LYS A 244 3.41 -28.92 7.37
CA LYS A 244 3.24 -30.03 6.42
C LYS A 244 3.53 -29.66 4.96
N TYR A 245 3.40 -28.38 4.60
CA TYR A 245 3.58 -27.94 3.22
C TYR A 245 5.05 -27.78 2.87
N ARG A 246 5.45 -28.24 1.68
CA ARG A 246 6.83 -28.08 1.19
C ARG A 246 7.09 -26.67 0.68
N VAL A 247 6.07 -25.98 0.16
CA VAL A 247 6.19 -24.63 -0.40
C VAL A 247 5.35 -23.66 0.42
N VAL A 248 5.98 -22.59 0.91
CA VAL A 248 5.33 -21.50 1.65
C VAL A 248 5.41 -20.24 0.80
N VAL A 249 4.26 -19.66 0.46
CA VAL A 249 4.17 -18.46 -0.38
C VAL A 249 3.57 -17.32 0.44
N ILE A 250 4.31 -16.22 0.56
CA ILE A 250 3.80 -14.99 1.17
C ILE A 250 3.67 -13.93 0.09
N LYS A 251 2.45 -13.45 -0.10
CA LYS A 251 2.20 -12.29 -0.96
C LYS A 251 2.33 -11.01 -0.16
N GLY A 252 3.08 -10.03 -0.64
CA GLY A 252 3.22 -8.75 0.04
C GLY A 252 3.18 -7.55 -0.88
N VAL A 253 2.71 -6.43 -0.32
CA VAL A 253 2.67 -5.11 -1.00
C VAL A 253 3.32 -4.00 -0.17
N ARG A 254 3.91 -4.37 0.97
CA ARG A 254 4.34 -3.48 2.08
C ARG A 254 5.85 -3.52 2.35
N VAL A 255 6.59 -4.33 1.59
CA VAL A 255 8.05 -4.22 1.49
C VAL A 255 8.30 -3.15 0.44
N LEU A 256 9.01 -2.08 0.83
CA LEU A 256 9.26 -0.96 -0.08
C LEU A 256 10.54 -1.14 -0.89
N ASP A 257 11.57 -1.68 -0.27
CA ASP A 257 12.90 -1.87 -0.85
C ASP A 257 13.25 -3.35 -0.78
N LEU A 258 13.59 -3.93 -1.92
CA LEU A 258 14.02 -5.31 -2.07
C LEU A 258 15.26 -5.63 -1.21
N GLY A 259 16.10 -4.63 -0.93
CA GLY A 259 17.26 -4.73 -0.03
C GLY A 259 16.91 -5.28 1.36
N VAL A 260 15.70 -5.03 1.84
CA VAL A 260 15.18 -5.54 3.12
C VAL A 260 15.12 -7.07 3.16
N LEU A 261 14.99 -7.71 2.00
CA LEU A 261 14.87 -9.16 1.87
C LEU A 261 16.22 -9.86 1.70
N VAL A 262 17.29 -9.13 1.34
CA VAL A 262 18.63 -9.71 1.13
C VAL A 262 19.13 -10.50 2.35
N PRO A 263 18.98 -10.03 3.61
CA PRO A 263 19.35 -10.83 4.79
C PRO A 263 18.58 -12.15 4.90
N LEU A 264 17.32 -12.19 4.44
CA LEU A 264 16.51 -13.41 4.44
C LEU A 264 16.93 -14.38 3.33
N MET A 265 17.45 -13.87 2.22
CA MET A 265 18.01 -14.69 1.13
C MET A 265 19.36 -15.33 1.50
N ARG A 266 20.11 -14.74 2.45
CA ARG A 266 21.36 -15.31 2.99
C ARG A 266 21.14 -16.34 4.09
N ASP A 267 19.95 -16.35 4.69
CA ASP A 267 19.65 -17.20 5.84
C ASP A 267 19.63 -18.68 5.43
N PRO A 268 20.54 -19.53 5.95
CA PRO A 268 20.67 -20.92 5.50
C PRO A 268 19.44 -21.77 5.84
N ALA A 269 18.61 -21.35 6.80
CA ALA A 269 17.37 -22.02 7.13
C ALA A 269 16.21 -21.65 6.18
N LEU A 270 16.40 -20.67 5.29
CA LEU A 270 15.41 -20.24 4.30
C LEU A 270 15.94 -20.44 2.88
N ASN A 271 15.28 -21.31 2.12
CA ASN A 271 15.40 -21.31 0.67
C ASN A 271 14.44 -20.27 0.07
N LEU A 272 14.77 -18.98 0.22
CA LEU A 272 13.93 -17.86 -0.22
C LEU A 272 14.12 -17.54 -1.70
N GLN A 273 13.01 -17.56 -2.43
CA GLN A 273 12.85 -17.14 -3.82
C GLN A 273 11.95 -15.92 -3.88
N ILE A 274 12.27 -14.96 -4.75
CA ILE A 274 11.52 -13.72 -4.90
C ILE A 274 10.95 -13.64 -6.31
N ILE A 275 9.65 -13.39 -6.40
CA ILE A 275 8.94 -13.14 -7.65
C ILE A 275 8.47 -11.70 -7.60
N GLN A 276 9.09 -10.82 -8.38
CA GLN A 276 8.74 -9.40 -8.41
C GLN A 276 7.82 -9.07 -9.58
N LEU A 277 6.62 -8.58 -9.26
CA LEU A 277 5.60 -8.21 -10.23
C LEU A 277 5.62 -6.71 -10.52
N PHE A 278 5.79 -6.38 -11.79
CA PHE A 278 5.63 -5.03 -12.33
C PHE A 278 4.40 -4.93 -13.22
N ARG A 279 3.93 -3.71 -13.46
CA ARG A 279 2.80 -3.40 -14.35
C ARG A 279 3.00 -1.99 -14.91
N ASP A 280 2.40 -1.66 -16.04
CA ASP A 280 2.37 -0.28 -16.56
C ASP A 280 1.97 0.70 -15.43
N PRO A 281 2.83 1.68 -15.06
CA PRO A 281 2.55 2.62 -13.99
C PRO A 281 1.24 3.39 -14.18
N ARG A 282 0.82 3.64 -15.42
CA ARG A 282 -0.44 4.33 -15.74
C ARG A 282 -1.64 3.43 -15.43
N ALA A 283 -1.55 2.14 -15.76
CA ALA A 283 -2.55 1.16 -15.38
C ALA A 283 -2.65 0.99 -13.86
N VAL A 284 -1.51 1.00 -13.16
CA VAL A 284 -1.47 1.00 -11.69
C VAL A 284 -2.13 2.25 -11.14
N HIS A 285 -1.77 3.43 -11.64
CA HIS A 285 -2.34 4.70 -11.20
C HIS A 285 -3.86 4.76 -11.38
N ASN A 286 -4.38 4.42 -12.56
CA ASN A 286 -5.82 4.30 -12.83
C ASN A 286 -6.52 3.38 -11.81
N SER A 287 -5.91 2.21 -11.56
CA SER A 287 -6.44 1.24 -10.61
C SER A 287 -6.37 1.72 -9.16
N ARG A 288 -5.39 2.56 -8.80
CA ARG A 288 -5.30 3.20 -7.48
C ARG A 288 -6.33 4.32 -7.32
N LEU A 289 -6.57 5.13 -8.35
CA LEU A 289 -7.60 6.18 -8.34
C LEU A 289 -9.00 5.60 -8.13
N LYS A 290 -9.32 4.47 -8.79
CA LYS A 290 -10.57 3.73 -8.54
C LYS A 290 -10.72 3.27 -7.08
N SER A 291 -9.60 2.99 -6.40
CA SER A 291 -9.53 2.55 -4.99
C SER A 291 -9.13 3.66 -4.02
N LYS A 292 -9.23 4.95 -4.39
CA LYS A 292 -8.52 6.02 -3.69
C LYS A 292 -8.83 6.07 -2.20
N GLN A 293 -10.09 5.97 -1.82
CA GLN A 293 -10.54 6.03 -0.42
C GLN A 293 -9.88 4.95 0.45
N ALA A 294 -9.73 3.74 -0.08
CA ALA A 294 -9.12 2.62 0.64
C ALA A 294 -7.59 2.69 0.70
N LEU A 295 -6.94 3.49 -0.15
CA LEU A 295 -5.49 3.59 -0.25
C LEU A 295 -4.92 4.88 0.37
N VAL A 296 -5.76 5.80 0.87
CA VAL A 296 -5.30 7.06 1.48
C VAL A 296 -4.35 6.78 2.64
N LYS A 297 -4.70 5.86 3.55
CA LYS A 297 -3.92 5.57 4.76
C LYS A 297 -2.51 5.08 4.41
N GLU A 298 -2.41 4.11 3.52
CA GLU A 298 -1.13 3.59 3.01
C GLU A 298 -0.35 4.64 2.23
N SER A 299 -1.02 5.43 1.37
CA SER A 299 -0.36 6.47 0.58
C SER A 299 0.25 7.55 1.47
N ILE A 300 -0.41 7.91 2.58
CA ILE A 300 0.14 8.83 3.59
C ILE A 300 1.41 8.22 4.24
N GLN A 301 1.39 6.96 4.65
CA GLN A 301 2.57 6.31 5.26
C GLN A 301 3.76 6.25 4.29
N VAL A 302 3.52 5.95 3.01
CA VAL A 302 4.54 5.99 1.95
C VAL A 302 5.09 7.41 1.78
N LEU A 303 4.21 8.41 1.65
CA LEU A 303 4.62 9.81 1.48
C LEU A 303 5.39 10.36 2.67
N ARG A 304 5.15 9.85 3.89
CA ARG A 304 5.89 10.24 5.10
C ARG A 304 7.36 9.82 5.05
N SER A 305 7.70 8.78 4.28
CA SER A 305 9.09 8.34 4.08
C SER A 305 9.90 9.23 3.15
N LYS A 306 9.27 10.22 2.47
CA LYS A 306 9.99 11.22 1.68
C LYS A 306 10.89 12.04 2.63
N LYS A 307 12.23 12.00 2.40
CA LYS A 307 13.24 12.71 3.22
C LYS A 307 12.87 14.19 3.41
N GLN A 308 13.19 14.73 4.60
CA GLN A 308 12.81 16.08 5.03
C GLN A 308 13.31 17.24 4.15
N THR A 309 14.24 16.99 3.22
CA THR A 309 14.84 18.02 2.35
C THR A 309 13.81 18.70 1.42
N GLU A 310 12.65 18.09 1.19
CA GLU A 310 11.57 18.64 0.34
C GLU A 310 10.37 19.17 1.16
N LYS A 311 10.60 19.63 2.41
CA LYS A 311 9.53 20.22 3.25
C LYS A 311 8.85 21.43 2.57
N TYR A 312 9.57 22.11 1.67
CA TYR A 312 9.10 23.29 0.93
C TYR A 312 8.05 22.97 -0.16
N LYS A 313 8.07 21.79 -0.80
CA LYS A 313 7.05 21.43 -1.81
C LYS A 313 5.67 21.10 -1.22
N ARG A 314 5.62 20.66 0.05
CA ARG A 314 4.34 20.40 0.75
C ARG A 314 3.54 21.68 1.06
N LEU A 315 4.17 22.84 1.05
CA LEU A 315 3.53 24.14 1.30
C LEU A 315 2.85 24.74 0.05
N LEU A 316 3.02 24.13 -1.12
CA LEU A 316 2.53 24.66 -2.40
C LEU A 316 1.33 23.90 -2.98
N VAL A 317 0.73 22.94 -2.26
CA VAL A 317 -0.46 22.22 -2.74
C VAL A 317 -1.73 23.04 -2.42
N PRO A 318 -2.53 23.45 -3.42
CA PRO A 318 -3.75 24.21 -3.20
C PRO A 318 -4.74 23.48 -2.30
N ASN A 319 -5.34 24.20 -1.37
CA ASN A 319 -6.23 23.69 -0.34
C ASN A 319 -7.66 23.41 -0.87
N ASN A 320 -7.79 22.72 -2.01
CA ASN A 320 -9.09 22.28 -2.51
C ASN A 320 -9.49 20.98 -1.81
N ARG A 321 -10.43 21.10 -0.85
CA ARG A 321 -10.89 20.00 0.01
C ARG A 321 -11.47 18.79 -0.75
N GLY A 322 -11.89 18.95 -2.00
CA GLY A 322 -12.48 17.89 -2.83
C GLY A 322 -11.51 16.79 -3.30
N ASN A 323 -10.22 17.11 -3.51
CA ASN A 323 -9.28 16.20 -4.20
C ASN A 323 -8.13 15.66 -3.31
N ARG A 324 -8.23 15.78 -1.98
CA ARG A 324 -7.12 15.40 -1.08
C ARG A 324 -6.71 13.92 -1.16
N ALA A 325 -7.68 13.02 -1.25
CA ALA A 325 -7.43 11.58 -1.38
C ALA A 325 -6.72 11.26 -2.70
N GLU A 326 -7.15 11.90 -3.77
CA GLU A 326 -6.55 11.77 -5.09
C GLU A 326 -5.10 12.28 -5.09
N ASN A 327 -4.84 13.44 -4.50
CA ASN A 327 -3.49 13.98 -4.38
C ASN A 327 -2.55 13.03 -3.64
N TYR A 328 -2.96 12.48 -2.49
CA TYR A 328 -2.12 11.51 -1.77
C TYR A 328 -1.85 10.25 -2.58
N VAL A 329 -2.88 9.70 -3.22
CA VAL A 329 -2.76 8.48 -4.02
C VAL A 329 -1.89 8.70 -5.26
N SER A 330 -1.98 9.87 -5.87
CA SER A 330 -1.23 10.27 -7.06
C SER A 330 0.23 10.56 -6.72
N SER A 331 0.49 11.40 -5.71
CA SER A 331 1.86 11.71 -5.28
C SER A 331 2.62 10.49 -4.76
N ALA A 332 1.93 9.47 -4.22
CA ALA A 332 2.58 8.24 -3.80
C ALA A 332 3.20 7.46 -4.99
N MET A 333 2.79 7.72 -6.23
CA MET A 333 3.36 7.07 -7.42
C MET A 333 4.84 7.41 -7.61
N GLU A 334 5.27 8.63 -7.27
CA GLU A 334 6.68 9.05 -7.31
C GLU A 334 7.54 8.08 -6.50
N LEU A 335 7.24 7.90 -5.21
CA LEU A 335 8.01 6.99 -4.35
C LEU A 335 7.87 5.51 -4.75
N ILE A 336 6.71 5.10 -5.28
CA ILE A 336 6.53 3.73 -5.77
C ILE A 336 7.47 3.45 -6.95
N CYS A 337 7.58 4.39 -7.89
CA CYS A 337 8.43 4.26 -9.05
C CYS A 337 9.92 4.40 -8.69
N ASP A 338 10.28 5.29 -7.76
CA ASP A 338 11.64 5.37 -7.22
C ASP A 338 12.06 4.03 -6.61
N ASN A 339 11.20 3.41 -5.80
CA ASN A 339 11.48 2.10 -5.20
C ASN A 339 11.60 0.99 -6.24
N TRP A 340 10.73 0.95 -7.24
CA TRP A 340 10.84 0.00 -8.35
C TRP A 340 12.16 0.14 -9.10
N LEU A 341 12.61 1.38 -9.33
CA LEU A 341 13.88 1.65 -9.96
C LEU A 341 15.04 1.16 -9.08
N ASN A 342 15.01 1.45 -7.77
CA ASN A 342 16.01 0.97 -6.83
C ASN A 342 16.09 -0.56 -6.79
N ASP A 343 14.95 -1.26 -6.78
CA ASP A 343 14.89 -2.72 -6.82
C ASP A 343 15.53 -3.27 -8.10
N MET A 344 15.26 -2.65 -9.25
CA MET A 344 15.88 -3.04 -10.53
C MET A 344 17.38 -2.81 -10.51
N MET A 345 17.85 -1.67 -10.01
CA MET A 345 19.28 -1.37 -9.89
C MET A 345 19.99 -2.34 -8.95
N LEU A 346 19.36 -2.69 -7.81
CA LEU A 346 19.89 -3.68 -6.88
C LEU A 346 20.08 -5.03 -7.57
N MET A 347 19.08 -5.47 -8.34
CA MET A 347 19.12 -6.77 -9.03
C MET A 347 20.07 -6.79 -10.23
N MET A 348 20.23 -5.68 -10.95
CA MET A 348 21.24 -5.56 -12.00
C MET A 348 22.65 -5.82 -11.46
N ASN A 349 22.96 -5.23 -10.31
CA ASN A 349 24.26 -5.32 -9.64
C ASN A 349 24.37 -6.50 -8.67
N ALA A 350 23.34 -7.35 -8.57
CA ALA A 350 23.33 -8.45 -7.61
C ALA A 350 24.30 -9.58 -8.00
N PRO A 351 24.90 -10.25 -7.01
CA PRO A 351 25.73 -11.44 -7.25
C PRO A 351 24.91 -12.64 -7.74
N PRO A 352 25.54 -13.65 -8.37
CA PRO A 352 24.84 -14.81 -8.94
C PRO A 352 23.93 -15.55 -7.95
N TRP A 353 24.32 -15.64 -6.67
CA TRP A 353 23.55 -16.33 -5.64
C TRP A 353 22.22 -15.66 -5.30
N VAL A 354 22.06 -14.36 -5.57
CA VAL A 354 20.79 -13.64 -5.47
C VAL A 354 20.00 -13.78 -6.75
N LYS A 355 20.65 -13.57 -7.90
CA LYS A 355 20.02 -13.65 -9.23
C LYS A 355 19.34 -14.99 -9.48
N ARG A 356 19.95 -16.11 -9.04
CA ARG A 356 19.34 -17.46 -9.16
C ARG A 356 18.01 -17.63 -8.41
N ASN A 357 17.78 -16.81 -7.37
CA ASN A 357 16.62 -16.87 -6.49
C ASN A 357 15.67 -15.69 -6.70
N TYR A 358 15.75 -15.03 -7.85
CA TYR A 358 14.89 -13.91 -8.20
C TYR A 358 14.39 -14.02 -9.64
N ILE A 359 13.10 -13.74 -9.85
CA ILE A 359 12.55 -13.49 -11.19
C ILE A 359 11.70 -12.22 -11.21
N LYS A 360 11.76 -11.54 -12.37
CA LYS A 360 10.92 -10.41 -12.73
C LYS A 360 9.82 -10.87 -13.69
N ILE A 361 8.59 -10.42 -13.46
CA ILE A 361 7.42 -10.65 -14.32
C ILE A 361 6.64 -9.35 -14.53
N ARG A 362 6.11 -9.14 -15.75
CA ARG A 362 5.16 -8.07 -16.03
C ARG A 362 3.74 -8.62 -15.97
N TYR A 363 2.82 -7.84 -15.42
CA TYR A 363 1.42 -8.21 -15.32
C TYR A 363 0.80 -8.46 -16.70
N GLU A 364 1.22 -7.69 -17.70
CA GLU A 364 0.80 -7.78 -19.08
C GLU A 364 1.14 -9.16 -19.66
N ASP A 365 2.37 -9.65 -19.44
CA ASP A 365 2.78 -10.99 -19.87
C ASP A 365 1.98 -12.07 -19.12
N LEU A 366 1.77 -11.89 -17.80
CA LEU A 366 1.00 -12.81 -16.96
C LEU A 366 -0.45 -12.98 -17.42
N VAL A 367 -1.08 -11.93 -17.97
CA VAL A 367 -2.49 -11.99 -18.38
C VAL A 367 -2.68 -12.25 -19.87
N LEU A 368 -1.70 -11.92 -20.72
CA LEU A 368 -1.75 -12.17 -22.17
C LEU A 368 -1.22 -13.57 -22.52
N HIS A 369 -0.25 -14.08 -21.76
CA HIS A 369 0.33 -15.42 -21.93
C HIS A 369 0.19 -16.26 -20.64
N PRO A 370 -1.04 -16.43 -20.11
CA PRO A 370 -1.28 -16.96 -18.76
C PRO A 370 -0.70 -18.36 -18.52
N MET A 371 -0.80 -19.23 -19.53
CA MET A 371 -0.34 -20.62 -19.46
C MET A 371 1.18 -20.74 -19.41
N GLU A 372 1.87 -19.91 -20.19
CA GLU A 372 3.34 -19.90 -20.25
C GLU A 372 3.91 -19.34 -18.95
N GLU A 373 3.38 -18.20 -18.50
CA GLU A 373 3.82 -17.56 -17.26
C GLU A 373 3.48 -18.42 -16.03
N LEU A 374 2.33 -19.10 -15.99
CA LEU A 374 2.01 -20.07 -14.93
C LEU A 374 3.08 -21.17 -14.84
N ARG A 375 3.44 -21.80 -15.97
CA ARG A 375 4.46 -22.86 -16.01
C ARG A 375 5.83 -22.34 -15.59
N ARG A 376 6.21 -21.14 -16.04
CA ARG A 376 7.46 -20.49 -15.66
C ARG A 376 7.53 -20.21 -14.15
N LEU A 377 6.46 -19.68 -13.56
CA LEU A 377 6.35 -19.40 -12.13
C LEU A 377 6.43 -20.67 -11.28
N TYR A 378 5.69 -21.71 -11.68
CA TYR A 378 5.67 -23.00 -10.99
C TYR A 378 7.00 -23.72 -11.10
N SER A 379 7.60 -23.78 -12.29
CA SER A 379 8.93 -24.36 -12.47
C SER A 379 9.98 -23.68 -11.60
N PHE A 380 9.96 -22.34 -11.52
CA PHE A 380 10.84 -21.59 -10.63
C PHE A 380 10.65 -21.98 -9.15
N SER A 381 9.39 -22.22 -8.76
CA SER A 381 9.00 -22.60 -7.39
C SER A 381 9.06 -24.11 -7.13
N LYS A 382 9.59 -24.90 -8.08
CA LYS A 382 9.60 -26.37 -8.10
C LYS A 382 8.23 -27.01 -7.87
N LEU A 383 7.19 -26.37 -8.37
CA LEU A 383 5.81 -26.86 -8.42
C LEU A 383 5.52 -27.42 -9.81
N SER A 384 4.56 -28.34 -9.89
CA SER A 384 4.10 -28.92 -11.15
C SER A 384 2.81 -28.23 -11.59
N SER A 385 2.70 -27.85 -12.87
CA SER A 385 1.37 -27.49 -13.41
C SER A 385 0.55 -28.74 -13.66
N PHE A 386 -0.77 -28.60 -13.62
CA PHE A 386 -1.73 -29.67 -13.87
C PHE A 386 -2.98 -29.13 -14.57
N PRO A 387 -3.74 -29.98 -15.30
CA PRO A 387 -4.78 -29.52 -16.22
C PRO A 387 -5.86 -28.60 -15.62
N ALA A 388 -6.23 -28.82 -14.34
CA ALA A 388 -7.21 -27.97 -13.67
C ALA A 388 -6.68 -26.55 -13.44
N MET A 389 -5.37 -26.39 -13.19
CA MET A 389 -4.74 -25.09 -12.98
C MET A 389 -4.53 -24.33 -14.29
N ASP A 390 -4.16 -25.06 -15.35
CA ASP A 390 -4.12 -24.57 -16.72
C ASP A 390 -5.50 -24.00 -17.16
N LYS A 391 -6.60 -24.73 -16.90
CA LYS A 391 -7.96 -24.23 -17.15
C LYS A 391 -8.31 -23.03 -16.27
N PHE A 392 -7.92 -23.05 -15.00
CA PHE A 392 -8.20 -21.96 -14.05
C PHE A 392 -7.54 -20.64 -14.47
N VAL A 393 -6.25 -20.65 -14.80
CA VAL A 393 -5.54 -19.42 -15.20
C VAL A 393 -6.12 -18.83 -16.49
N LEU A 394 -6.51 -19.67 -17.45
CA LEU A 394 -7.15 -19.24 -18.69
C LEU A 394 -8.52 -18.62 -18.41
N ASN A 395 -9.36 -19.29 -17.62
CA ASN A 395 -10.69 -18.80 -17.28
C ASN A 395 -10.65 -17.48 -16.49
N MET A 396 -9.62 -17.27 -15.65
CA MET A 396 -9.47 -16.03 -14.88
C MET A 396 -9.08 -14.81 -15.74
N THR A 397 -8.53 -15.03 -16.94
CA THR A 397 -8.07 -13.98 -17.87
C THR A 397 -9.01 -13.72 -19.05
N HIS A 398 -10.01 -14.59 -19.24
CA HIS A 398 -11.03 -14.50 -20.29
C HIS A 398 -12.43 -14.22 -19.71
N GLY A 399 -12.48 -13.48 -18.61
CA GLY A 399 -13.75 -13.06 -18.01
C GLY A 399 -14.43 -11.97 -18.79
N HIS A 400 -15.63 -11.59 -18.34
CA HIS A 400 -16.35 -10.45 -18.88
C HIS A 400 -16.01 -9.17 -18.13
N GLY A 401 -15.64 -8.13 -18.87
CA GLY A 401 -15.45 -6.78 -18.37
C GLY A 401 -14.13 -6.53 -17.65
N TYR A 402 -13.82 -5.24 -17.51
CA TYR A 402 -12.61 -4.75 -16.86
C TYR A 402 -12.50 -5.05 -15.35
N SER A 403 -13.60 -4.89 -14.59
CA SER A 403 -13.55 -4.96 -13.12
C SER A 403 -14.94 -5.04 -12.50
N SER A 404 -15.03 -5.77 -11.40
CA SER A 404 -16.13 -5.67 -10.45
C SER A 404 -16.28 -4.24 -9.89
N ASP A 405 -17.50 -3.88 -9.48
CA ASP A 405 -17.79 -2.64 -8.75
C ASP A 405 -17.00 -2.54 -7.44
N LYS A 406 -16.70 -3.70 -6.84
CA LYS A 406 -15.86 -3.84 -5.65
C LYS A 406 -14.38 -3.89 -6.07
N PRO A 407 -13.55 -2.87 -5.77
CA PRO A 407 -12.21 -2.74 -6.37
C PRO A 407 -11.19 -3.83 -5.97
N PHE A 408 -11.40 -4.48 -4.82
CA PHE A 408 -10.46 -5.47 -4.24
C PHE A 408 -10.92 -6.92 -4.40
N VAL A 409 -12.03 -7.16 -5.10
CA VAL A 409 -12.49 -8.53 -5.37
C VAL A 409 -11.64 -9.12 -6.49
N ILE A 410 -11.10 -10.32 -6.21
CA ILE A 410 -10.48 -11.18 -7.20
C ILE A 410 -11.62 -11.85 -7.95
N SER A 411 -11.65 -11.66 -9.27
CA SER A 411 -12.65 -12.21 -10.17
C SER A 411 -11.98 -12.50 -11.50
N SER A 412 -12.60 -13.36 -12.30
CA SER A 412 -12.28 -13.43 -13.72
C SER A 412 -12.56 -12.07 -14.39
N ARG A 413 -11.67 -11.66 -15.31
CA ARG A 413 -11.72 -10.36 -15.99
C ARG A 413 -11.21 -10.50 -17.42
N ASP A 414 -11.62 -9.58 -18.29
CA ASP A 414 -11.00 -9.46 -19.61
C ASP A 414 -9.60 -8.85 -19.44
N ALA A 415 -8.56 -9.65 -19.74
CA ALA A 415 -7.17 -9.24 -19.64
C ALA A 415 -6.83 -8.03 -20.52
N LYS A 416 -7.33 -7.97 -21.75
CA LYS A 416 -7.01 -6.91 -22.72
C LYS A 416 -7.66 -5.59 -22.30
N GLU A 417 -8.92 -5.63 -21.90
CA GLU A 417 -9.59 -4.46 -21.35
C GLU A 417 -8.88 -3.98 -20.07
N ALA A 418 -8.49 -4.91 -19.18
CA ALA A 418 -7.80 -4.63 -17.92
C ALA A 418 -6.47 -3.87 -18.08
N ILE A 419 -5.66 -4.21 -19.09
CA ILE A 419 -4.35 -3.58 -19.29
C ILE A 419 -4.46 -2.22 -19.99
N PHE A 420 -5.46 -2.00 -20.85
CA PHE A 420 -5.57 -0.76 -21.64
C PHE A 420 -6.57 0.27 -21.09
N ALA A 421 -7.40 -0.08 -20.12
CA ALA A 421 -8.43 0.82 -19.58
C ALA A 421 -7.94 2.15 -18.98
N TRP A 422 -6.64 2.33 -18.76
CA TRP A 422 -6.11 3.64 -18.35
C TRP A 422 -6.15 4.66 -19.49
N ARG A 423 -6.12 4.22 -20.75
CA ARG A 423 -6.12 5.10 -21.94
C ARG A 423 -7.39 5.92 -22.05
N GLU A 424 -8.52 5.34 -21.63
CA GLU A 424 -9.84 5.98 -21.71
C GLU A 424 -10.25 6.67 -20.41
N ARG A 425 -9.63 6.29 -19.28
CA ARG A 425 -10.09 6.72 -17.95
C ARG A 425 -9.21 7.74 -17.26
N LEU A 426 -7.94 7.84 -17.66
CA LEU A 426 -7.06 8.90 -17.18
C LEU A 426 -7.11 10.08 -18.14
N ASN A 427 -7.13 11.29 -17.58
CA ASN A 427 -6.95 12.48 -18.39
C ASN A 427 -5.47 12.70 -18.74
N VAL A 428 -5.20 13.62 -19.67
CA VAL A 428 -3.84 13.90 -20.17
C VAL A 428 -2.90 14.36 -19.04
N GLU A 429 -3.38 15.16 -18.09
CA GLU A 429 -2.59 15.64 -16.97
C GLU A 429 -2.17 14.49 -16.04
N GLN A 430 -3.10 13.59 -15.70
CA GLN A 430 -2.84 12.40 -14.89
C GLN A 430 -1.86 11.45 -15.59
N ILE A 431 -2.00 11.26 -16.91
CA ILE A 431 -1.06 10.46 -17.70
C ILE A 431 0.34 11.10 -17.67
N SER A 432 0.43 12.40 -17.98
CA SER A 432 1.69 13.13 -17.99
C SER A 432 2.39 13.07 -16.62
N GLN A 433 1.64 13.30 -15.53
CA GLN A 433 2.17 13.25 -14.18
C GLN A 433 2.81 11.88 -13.85
N VAL A 434 2.14 10.77 -14.22
CA VAL A 434 2.69 9.43 -14.02
C VAL A 434 3.91 9.18 -14.91
N GLU A 435 3.87 9.63 -16.17
CA GLU A 435 5.00 9.48 -17.09
C GLU A 435 6.22 10.29 -16.69
N ASP A 436 6.03 11.41 -15.99
CA ASP A 436 7.10 12.20 -15.41
C ASP A 436 7.72 11.48 -14.20
N TYR A 437 6.88 11.03 -13.26
CA TYR A 437 7.32 10.30 -12.07
C TYR A 437 8.00 8.96 -12.39
N CYS A 438 7.51 8.24 -13.39
CA CYS A 438 7.89 6.85 -13.66
C CYS A 438 8.66 6.69 -14.98
N SER A 439 9.16 7.78 -15.57
CA SER A 439 9.83 7.78 -16.87
C SER A 439 10.92 6.71 -17.01
N GLU A 440 11.82 6.64 -16.05
CA GLU A 440 12.93 5.68 -16.05
C GLU A 440 12.44 4.24 -15.90
N VAL A 441 11.53 3.99 -14.96
CA VAL A 441 10.91 2.68 -14.76
C VAL A 441 10.22 2.21 -16.04
N MET A 442 9.46 3.09 -16.70
CA MET A 442 8.77 2.77 -17.95
C MET A 442 9.77 2.37 -19.03
N ARG A 443 10.88 3.09 -19.17
CA ARG A 443 11.95 2.74 -20.09
C ARG A 443 12.53 1.35 -19.81
N GLN A 444 12.86 1.05 -18.55
CA GLN A 444 13.43 -0.25 -18.14
C GLN A 444 12.46 -1.43 -18.30
N LEU A 445 11.15 -1.17 -18.28
CA LEU A 445 10.10 -2.18 -18.46
C LEU A 445 9.57 -2.27 -19.89
N GLY A 446 10.05 -1.41 -20.79
CA GLY A 446 9.64 -1.36 -22.19
C GLY A 446 8.29 -0.68 -22.44
N TYR A 447 7.80 0.15 -21.52
CA TYR A 447 6.57 0.92 -21.72
C TYR A 447 6.88 2.23 -22.45
N GLN A 448 6.20 2.44 -23.57
CA GLN A 448 6.31 3.68 -24.33
C GLN A 448 5.46 4.78 -23.69
N LYS A 449 6.04 5.98 -23.59
CA LYS A 449 5.31 7.19 -23.22
C LYS A 449 4.22 7.50 -24.24
N ASN A 450 3.10 8.00 -23.77
CA ASN A 450 2.04 8.48 -24.63
C ASN A 450 2.54 9.77 -25.28
N ARG A 451 3.03 9.69 -26.52
CA ARG A 451 3.31 10.91 -27.28
C ARG A 451 1.96 11.56 -27.53
N PRO A 452 1.69 12.77 -27.03
CA PRO A 452 0.55 13.51 -27.56
C PRO A 452 0.80 13.63 -29.05
N THR A 453 -0.14 13.14 -29.86
CA THR A 453 -0.17 13.46 -31.29
C THR A 453 -0.43 14.95 -31.36
N VAL A 454 0.63 15.74 -31.25
CA VAL A 454 0.66 17.04 -31.90
C VAL A 454 0.72 16.67 -33.37
N LEU A 455 -0.44 16.49 -34.00
CA LEU A 455 -0.53 16.79 -35.42
C LEU A 455 -0.02 18.22 -35.50
N PRO A 456 1.14 18.49 -36.13
CA PRO A 456 1.41 19.86 -36.50
C PRO A 456 0.18 20.30 -37.29
N CYS A 457 -0.43 21.43 -36.92
CA CYS A 457 -1.24 22.15 -37.88
C CYS A 457 -0.28 22.45 -39.03
N SER A 458 -0.24 21.56 -40.03
CA SER A 458 0.42 21.84 -41.27
C SER A 458 -0.25 23.09 -41.79
N GLU A 459 0.53 24.15 -41.91
CA GLU A 459 0.23 25.28 -42.77
C GLU A 459 -0.45 24.74 -44.02
N SER A 460 -1.63 25.30 -44.29
CA SER A 460 -2.36 25.17 -45.53
C SER A 460 -1.41 25.14 -46.72
N LEU A 461 -1.15 23.94 -47.27
CA LEU A 461 -0.79 23.82 -48.67
C LEU A 461 -2.03 24.24 -49.45
N PHE A 462 -2.08 25.52 -49.82
CA PHE A 462 -2.78 25.94 -51.02
C PHE A 462 -2.09 25.26 -52.21
N VAL A 463 -2.62 24.13 -52.62
CA VAL A 463 -2.48 23.65 -54.00
C VAL A 463 -3.91 23.49 -54.50
N ALA A 464 -4.31 24.43 -55.35
CA ALA A 464 -5.58 24.39 -56.04
C ALA A 464 -5.68 23.10 -56.88
N PRO A 465 -6.83 22.38 -56.87
CA PRO A 465 -7.09 21.36 -57.86
C PRO A 465 -7.48 22.04 -59.18
N ASP A 466 -6.72 21.76 -60.23
CA ASP A 466 -7.17 21.95 -61.61
C ASP A 466 -8.42 21.09 -61.85
N HIS A 467 -9.43 21.73 -62.45
CA HIS A 467 -10.53 21.14 -63.19
C HIS A 467 -11.35 20.02 -62.52
N MET A 468 -12.49 20.39 -61.92
CA MET A 468 -13.71 19.59 -62.00
C MET A 468 -14.94 20.52 -62.04
N THR A 469 -15.77 20.28 -63.06
CA THR A 469 -16.92 21.05 -63.52
C THR A 469 -18.11 21.03 -62.56
N GLU A 470 -18.84 22.15 -62.53
CA GLU A 470 -20.21 22.29 -62.03
C GLU A 470 -21.12 21.16 -62.53
N GLN A 471 -21.70 20.40 -61.60
CA GLN A 471 -23.12 20.05 -61.59
C GLN A 471 -23.45 19.20 -60.35
N ASP A 472 -24.62 19.49 -59.78
CA ASP A 472 -25.39 18.67 -58.84
C ASP A 472 -25.11 18.82 -57.32
N LEU A 473 -25.56 19.95 -56.77
CA LEU A 473 -26.23 20.00 -55.47
C LEU A 473 -27.74 19.91 -55.70
N PRO A 474 -28.49 19.09 -54.94
CA PRO A 474 -29.45 19.73 -54.04
C PRO A 474 -29.66 19.06 -52.67
N CYS A 475 -29.92 19.97 -51.71
CA CYS A 475 -30.52 19.89 -50.37
C CYS A 475 -29.74 19.27 -49.21
#